data_AF-A0A7X8QYF7-F1
#
_entry.id   AF-A0A7X8QYF7-F1
#
_cell.length_a   1.000
_cell.length_b   1.000
_cell.length_c   1.000
_cell.angle_alpha   90.00
_cell.angle_beta   90.00
_cell.angle_gamma   90.00
#
_symmetry.space_group_name_H-M   'P 1'
#
loop_
_entity.id
_entity.type
_entity.pdbx_description
1 polymer ?
#
loop_
_entity_poly.entity_id
_entity_poly.type
_entity_poly.pdbx_seq_one_letter_code
_entity_poly.pdbx_strand_id
1 'polypeptide(L)'
;MISESTAEVNISAELADCFASSGACRAFALAPGPGPRSPYDTSVLLRGKGMLLQFKRPITTARGYKYKLNADSPNHDQHLRLLHLERSGCAVYYGLPMFHMIPQLVSGGGSLRLMTAWFRPTQLMPEDGPVGAFEAECDTGSNVWTVRRKQVKFVEAPMSFPELAEDFARRGMRHNLEMLLNKINDVCDNGIAPEGNSYVIAANMQLKSVPPAGRKFLDGQLVLGLVPDEPEQQPQARQQARKPQQKGQAA
;
A
#
# COMPACT_ATOMS: atom_id res chain seq x y z
N MET A 1 -23.00 -2.96 7.85
CA MET A 1 -21.56 -3.26 7.99
C MET A 1 -20.84 -2.67 6.79
N ILE A 2 -19.69 -2.03 6.99
CA ILE A 2 -18.92 -1.39 5.91
C ILE A 2 -18.10 -2.43 5.13
N SER A 3 -17.75 -2.12 3.88
CA SER A 3 -16.89 -2.98 3.07
C SER A 3 -15.40 -2.74 3.39
N GLU A 4 -14.53 -3.66 2.95
CA GLU A 4 -13.07 -3.49 3.04
C GLU A 4 -12.60 -2.24 2.30
N SER A 5 -13.07 -2.06 1.06
CA SER A 5 -12.78 -0.88 0.24
C SER A 5 -13.28 0.42 0.89
N THR A 6 -14.42 0.41 1.58
CA THR A 6 -14.89 1.58 2.32
C THR A 6 -13.94 1.95 3.46
N ALA A 7 -13.46 0.97 4.22
CA ALA A 7 -12.49 1.23 5.29
C ALA A 7 -11.15 1.70 4.71
N GLU A 8 -10.65 1.03 3.67
CA GLU A 8 -9.44 1.40 2.95
C GLU A 8 -9.45 2.85 2.48
N VAL A 9 -10.48 3.27 1.73
CA VAL A 9 -10.55 4.62 1.14
C VAL A 9 -10.52 5.69 2.23
N ASN A 10 -11.27 5.49 3.32
CA ASN A 10 -11.34 6.48 4.40
C ASN A 10 -10.04 6.53 5.21
N ILE A 11 -9.43 5.39 5.55
CA ILE A 11 -8.16 5.37 6.28
C ILE A 11 -7.04 5.93 5.39
N SER A 12 -7.00 5.57 4.11
CA SER A 12 -5.94 6.00 3.18
C SER A 12 -5.98 7.50 2.93
N ALA A 13 -7.17 8.08 2.80
CA ALA A 13 -7.34 9.53 2.74
C ALA A 13 -6.80 10.21 4.01
N GLU A 14 -7.17 9.71 5.18
CA GLU A 14 -6.71 10.27 6.46
C GLU A 14 -5.19 10.15 6.64
N LEU A 15 -4.58 9.05 6.18
CA LEU A 15 -3.13 8.88 6.17
C LEU A 15 -2.45 9.89 5.24
N ALA A 16 -2.94 10.04 4.01
CA ALA A 16 -2.39 11.00 3.06
C ALA A 16 -2.46 12.44 3.62
N ASP A 17 -3.60 12.84 4.18
CA ASP A 17 -3.79 14.14 4.80
C ASP A 17 -2.87 14.37 6.00
N CYS A 18 -2.72 13.35 6.85
CA CYS A 18 -1.84 13.43 8.02
C CYS A 18 -0.38 13.60 7.61
N PHE A 19 0.11 12.82 6.65
CA PHE A 19 1.48 12.94 6.16
C PHE A 19 1.71 14.24 5.39
N ALA A 20 0.73 14.73 4.62
CA ALA A 20 0.80 16.03 3.96
C ALA A 20 0.83 17.20 4.94
N SER A 21 0.11 17.10 6.06
CA SER A 21 0.10 18.14 7.10
C SER A 21 1.41 18.20 7.89
N SER A 22 2.15 17.09 7.97
CA SER A 22 3.40 16.97 8.72
C SER A 22 4.65 17.51 8.00
N GLY A 23 4.53 17.97 6.74
CA GLY A 23 5.63 18.60 6.02
C GLY A 23 5.23 19.20 4.68
N ALA A 24 6.04 20.12 4.14
CA ALA A 24 5.78 20.86 2.88
C ALA A 24 5.82 20.00 1.58
N CYS A 25 5.44 18.73 1.64
CA CYS A 25 5.49 17.81 0.50
C CYS A 25 4.15 17.11 0.31
N ARG A 26 3.76 16.96 -0.96
CA ARG A 26 2.52 16.25 -1.34
C ARG A 26 2.65 14.77 -0.97
N ALA A 27 1.70 14.28 -0.20
CA ALA A 27 1.45 12.86 -0.02
C ALA A 27 0.25 12.46 -0.90
N PHE A 28 0.26 11.26 -1.45
CA PHE A 28 -0.84 10.76 -2.26
C PHE A 28 -1.01 9.26 -2.08
N ALA A 29 -2.26 8.81 -2.12
CA ALA A 29 -2.61 7.40 -2.09
C ALA A 29 -2.75 6.88 -3.53
N LEU A 30 -2.11 5.73 -3.80
CA LEU A 30 -2.19 5.03 -5.07
C LEU A 30 -2.72 3.63 -4.85
N ALA A 31 -3.88 3.35 -5.43
CA ALA A 31 -4.35 1.98 -5.61
C ALA A 31 -3.47 1.27 -6.66
N PRO A 32 -3.28 -0.05 -6.58
CA PRO A 32 -2.63 -0.81 -7.64
C PRO A 32 -3.43 -0.66 -8.93
N GLY A 33 -2.72 -0.50 -10.05
CA GLY A 33 -3.34 -0.43 -11.37
C GLY A 33 -4.10 -1.72 -11.72
N PRO A 34 -4.95 -1.68 -12.77
CA PRO A 34 -5.63 -2.87 -13.29
C PRO A 34 -4.60 -3.83 -13.92
N GLY A 35 -4.02 -4.71 -13.11
CA GLY A 35 -2.97 -5.64 -13.49
C GLY A 35 -3.04 -6.96 -12.72
N PRO A 36 -2.03 -7.85 -12.81
CA PRO A 36 -1.97 -9.06 -12.00
C PRO A 36 -2.16 -8.72 -10.51
N ARG A 37 -2.89 -9.59 -9.77
CA ARG A 37 -3.35 -9.32 -8.40
C ARG A 37 -2.25 -8.74 -7.52
N SER A 38 -2.35 -7.45 -7.24
CA SER A 38 -1.46 -6.74 -6.34
C SER A 38 -1.46 -7.41 -4.96
N PRO A 39 -0.30 -7.52 -4.29
CA PRO A 39 -0.24 -8.08 -2.96
C PRO A 39 -0.75 -7.12 -1.87
N TYR A 40 -0.95 -5.84 -2.19
CA TYR A 40 -1.44 -4.78 -1.30
C TYR A 40 -2.64 -4.06 -1.91
N ASP A 41 -3.46 -3.40 -1.07
CA ASP A 41 -4.67 -2.68 -1.50
C ASP A 41 -4.36 -1.24 -1.90
N THR A 42 -3.52 -0.55 -1.12
CA THR A 42 -3.15 0.85 -1.37
C THR A 42 -1.70 1.10 -1.02
N SER A 43 -1.08 2.07 -1.67
CA SER A 43 0.21 2.62 -1.28
C SER A 43 0.10 4.11 -0.95
N VAL A 44 0.79 4.57 0.08
CA VAL A 44 0.92 5.99 0.43
C VAL A 44 2.32 6.43 0.07
N LEU A 45 2.44 7.38 -0.86
CA LEU A 45 3.72 7.93 -1.28
C LEU A 45 4.02 9.25 -0.57
N LEU A 46 5.26 9.39 -0.08
CA LEU A 46 5.76 10.58 0.60
C LEU A 46 7.22 10.83 0.22
N ARG A 47 7.53 11.98 -0.38
CA ARG A 47 8.92 12.40 -0.71
C ARG A 47 9.73 11.36 -1.51
N GLY A 48 9.11 10.74 -2.52
CA GLY A 48 9.76 9.71 -3.33
C GLY A 48 9.97 8.38 -2.58
N LYS A 49 9.27 8.17 -1.47
CA LYS A 49 9.20 6.92 -0.70
C LYS A 49 7.78 6.39 -0.73
N GLY A 50 7.59 5.11 -0.49
CA GLY A 50 6.26 4.51 -0.43
C GLY A 50 6.07 3.56 0.72
N MET A 51 4.88 3.64 1.30
CA MET A 51 4.34 2.71 2.27
C MET A 51 3.29 1.85 1.56
N LEU A 52 3.39 0.53 1.64
CA LEU A 52 2.42 -0.41 1.09
C LEU A 52 1.49 -0.88 2.20
N LEU A 53 0.18 -0.81 1.96
CA LEU A 53 -0.86 -1.09 2.94
C LEU A 53 -1.78 -2.20 2.43
N GLN A 54 -1.95 -3.23 3.26
CA GLN A 54 -3.00 -4.22 3.10
C GLN A 54 -4.04 -4.00 4.20
N PHE A 55 -5.26 -3.65 3.83
CA PHE A 55 -6.38 -3.62 4.75
C PHE A 55 -7.03 -4.98 4.83
N LYS A 56 -7.62 -5.28 5.99
CA LYS A 56 -8.50 -6.45 6.15
C LYS A 56 -9.76 -6.05 6.89
N ARG A 57 -10.90 -6.45 6.35
CA ARG A 57 -12.20 -6.18 6.97
C ARG A 57 -12.33 -6.91 8.32
N PRO A 58 -12.79 -6.22 9.37
CA PRO A 58 -13.15 -6.88 10.62
C PRO A 58 -14.42 -7.73 10.48
N ILE A 59 -14.36 -8.93 11.04
CA ILE A 59 -15.50 -9.81 11.32
C ILE A 59 -15.73 -9.73 12.83
N THR A 60 -16.87 -9.19 13.22
CA THR A 60 -17.24 -9.07 14.64
C THR A 60 -17.40 -10.43 15.29
N THR A 61 -16.83 -10.60 16.48
CA THR A 61 -17.02 -11.76 17.34
C THR A 61 -17.68 -11.34 18.65
N ALA A 62 -18.00 -12.28 19.53
CA ALA A 62 -18.58 -11.95 20.84
C ALA A 62 -17.63 -11.14 21.75
N ARG A 63 -16.31 -11.19 21.49
CA ARG A 63 -15.27 -10.56 22.34
C ARG A 63 -14.45 -9.49 21.63
N GLY A 64 -14.62 -9.32 20.32
CA GLY A 64 -13.85 -8.34 19.57
C GLY A 64 -13.94 -8.57 18.06
N TYR A 65 -12.78 -8.72 17.44
CA TYR A 65 -12.66 -8.73 15.97
C TYR A 65 -11.78 -9.85 15.47
N LYS A 66 -12.16 -10.40 14.32
CA LYS A 66 -11.45 -11.43 13.58
C LYS A 66 -11.19 -10.98 12.15
N TYR A 67 -10.02 -11.29 11.62
CA TYR A 67 -9.56 -10.86 10.30
C TYR A 67 -9.02 -12.06 9.53
N LYS A 68 -9.50 -12.25 8.30
CA LYS A 68 -8.94 -13.26 7.39
C LYS A 68 -7.74 -12.66 6.67
N LEU A 69 -6.53 -13.10 6.99
CA LEU A 69 -5.31 -12.46 6.50
C LEU A 69 -4.88 -12.99 5.14
N ASN A 70 -5.21 -14.25 4.85
CA ASN A 70 -4.78 -14.93 3.63
C ASN A 70 -5.85 -15.94 3.16
N ALA A 71 -5.79 -16.33 1.89
CA ALA A 71 -6.71 -17.32 1.30
C ALA A 71 -6.01 -18.67 1.07
N ASP A 72 -6.80 -19.74 0.90
CA ASP A 72 -6.31 -21.13 0.74
C ASP A 72 -5.60 -21.42 -0.58
N SER A 73 -5.33 -20.42 -1.43
CA SER A 73 -4.71 -20.66 -2.74
C SER A 73 -3.21 -20.35 -2.72
N PRO A 74 -2.32 -21.36 -2.88
CA PRO A 74 -0.87 -21.18 -2.80
C PRO A 74 -0.29 -20.24 -3.85
N ASN A 75 -0.88 -20.21 -5.06
CA ASN A 75 -0.48 -19.29 -6.13
C ASN A 75 -0.90 -17.83 -5.87
N HIS A 76 -1.71 -17.62 -4.83
CA HIS A 76 -2.30 -16.34 -4.45
C HIS A 76 -1.99 -16.00 -2.99
N ASP A 77 -0.88 -16.50 -2.47
CA ASP A 77 -0.48 -16.25 -1.09
C ASP A 77 -0.06 -14.78 -0.91
N GLN A 78 -1.04 -13.96 -0.55
CA GLN A 78 -0.86 -12.52 -0.41
C GLN A 78 0.11 -12.21 0.74
N HIS A 79 0.02 -12.97 1.82
CA HIS A 79 0.89 -12.77 2.97
C HIS A 79 2.36 -13.05 2.63
N LEU A 80 2.64 -14.13 1.89
CA LEU A 80 4.00 -14.45 1.45
C LEU A 80 4.60 -13.32 0.59
N ARG A 81 3.78 -12.72 -0.28
CA ARG A 81 4.16 -11.55 -1.11
C ARG A 81 4.47 -10.32 -0.27
N LEU A 82 3.60 -9.98 0.67
CA LEU A 82 3.83 -8.88 1.61
C LEU A 82 5.07 -9.11 2.48
N LEU A 83 5.29 -10.34 2.93
CA LEU A 83 6.46 -10.73 3.72
C LEU A 83 7.76 -10.59 2.93
N HIS A 84 7.76 -10.95 1.64
CA HIS A 84 8.93 -10.79 0.77
C HIS A 84 9.26 -9.31 0.53
N LEU A 85 8.24 -8.47 0.32
CA LEU A 85 8.40 -7.02 0.20
C LEU A 85 8.95 -6.42 1.51
N GLU A 86 8.41 -6.81 2.67
CA GLU A 86 8.90 -6.35 3.98
C GLU A 86 10.38 -6.75 4.19
N ARG A 87 10.73 -8.01 3.89
CA ARG A 87 12.11 -8.53 4.03
C ARG A 87 13.09 -7.90 3.03
N SER A 88 12.60 -7.45 1.88
CA SER A 88 13.38 -6.65 0.93
C SER A 88 13.68 -5.23 1.42
N GLY A 89 13.09 -4.83 2.57
CA GLY A 89 13.28 -3.53 3.21
C GLY A 89 12.16 -2.54 2.94
N CYS A 90 11.14 -2.90 2.15
CA CYS A 90 10.00 -2.04 1.89
C CYS A 90 9.17 -1.81 3.16
N ALA A 91 8.58 -0.62 3.28
CA ALA A 91 7.63 -0.32 4.34
C ALA A 91 6.27 -0.93 4.00
N VAL A 92 5.94 -2.06 4.63
CA VAL A 92 4.74 -2.86 4.34
C VAL A 92 3.98 -3.11 5.62
N TYR A 93 2.68 -2.82 5.63
CA TYR A 93 1.86 -2.94 6.81
C TYR A 93 0.47 -3.51 6.52
N TYR A 94 -0.05 -4.25 7.49
CA TYR A 94 -1.47 -4.55 7.61
C TYR A 94 -2.15 -3.43 8.41
N GLY A 95 -3.26 -2.92 7.87
CA GLY A 95 -4.22 -2.11 8.61
C GLY A 95 -5.43 -2.96 8.98
N LEU A 96 -5.64 -3.18 10.27
CA LEU A 96 -6.75 -3.96 10.82
C LEU A 96 -7.73 -3.00 11.55
N PRO A 97 -8.79 -2.51 10.87
CA PRO A 97 -9.68 -1.51 11.43
C PRO A 97 -10.51 -2.09 12.58
N MET A 98 -10.53 -1.42 13.72
CA MET A 98 -11.34 -1.81 14.89
C MET A 98 -12.74 -1.17 14.85
N PHE A 99 -13.29 -1.00 13.64
CA PHE A 99 -14.61 -0.45 13.36
C PHE A 99 -15.22 -1.11 12.13
N HIS A 100 -16.54 -1.27 12.10
CA HIS A 100 -17.24 -2.04 11.07
C HIS A 100 -18.59 -1.45 10.65
N MET A 101 -18.99 -0.30 11.21
CA MET A 101 -20.27 0.35 10.92
C MET A 101 -20.12 1.79 10.41
N ILE A 102 -21.11 2.24 9.63
CA ILE A 102 -21.14 3.62 9.11
C ILE A 102 -21.12 4.66 10.23
N PRO A 103 -21.90 4.53 11.34
CA PRO A 103 -21.82 5.48 12.44
C PRO A 103 -20.41 5.62 13.01
N GLN A 104 -19.63 4.54 13.08
CA GLN A 104 -18.24 4.57 13.56
C GLN A 104 -17.32 5.32 12.60
N LEU A 105 -17.52 5.15 11.28
CA LEU A 105 -16.81 5.94 10.27
C LEU A 105 -17.08 7.43 10.42
N VAL A 106 -18.35 7.81 10.56
CA VAL A 106 -18.77 9.21 10.70
C VAL A 106 -18.24 9.81 11.99
N SER A 107 -18.41 9.11 13.12
CA SER A 107 -17.94 9.60 14.43
C SER A 107 -16.43 9.63 14.54
N GLY A 108 -15.73 8.73 13.84
CA GLY A 108 -14.27 8.63 13.86
C GLY A 108 -13.58 9.63 12.95
N GLY A 109 -14.30 10.51 12.26
CA GLY A 109 -13.78 11.44 11.25
C GLY A 109 -12.46 12.10 11.64
N GLY A 110 -11.38 11.79 10.92
CA GLY A 110 -10.04 12.31 11.19
C GLY A 110 -9.30 11.63 12.34
N SER A 111 -9.76 10.47 12.81
CA SER A 111 -9.12 9.61 13.82
C SER A 111 -9.22 8.11 13.50
N LEU A 112 -9.65 7.73 12.29
CA LEU A 112 -9.76 6.34 11.86
C LEU A 112 -8.40 5.64 11.87
N ARG A 113 -7.30 6.38 11.62
CA ARG A 113 -5.93 5.85 11.72
C ARG A 113 -5.56 5.43 13.14
N LEU A 114 -6.18 6.05 14.16
CA LEU A 114 -6.01 5.71 15.57
C LEU A 114 -6.92 4.53 15.98
N MET A 115 -8.02 4.34 15.26
CA MET A 115 -8.92 3.19 15.41
C MET A 115 -8.52 1.99 14.53
N THR A 116 -7.28 1.97 14.07
CA THR A 116 -6.74 0.90 13.22
C THR A 116 -5.52 0.30 13.90
N ALA A 117 -5.50 -1.03 14.02
CA ALA A 117 -4.36 -1.76 14.53
C ALA A 117 -3.36 -2.01 13.39
N TRP A 118 -2.12 -1.54 13.56
CA TRP A 118 -1.09 -1.61 12.53
C TRP A 118 -0.08 -2.72 12.84
N PHE A 119 0.14 -3.60 11.87
CA PHE A 119 1.08 -4.70 12.02
C PHE A 119 2.01 -4.80 10.83
N ARG A 120 3.25 -5.22 11.08
CA ARG A 120 4.11 -5.72 10.01
C ARG A 120 3.72 -7.15 9.63
N PRO A 121 3.88 -7.57 8.36
CA PRO A 121 3.66 -8.96 7.97
C PRO A 121 4.40 -9.97 8.86
N THR A 122 5.65 -9.71 9.23
CA THR A 122 6.44 -10.55 10.14
C THR A 122 5.81 -10.78 11.52
N GLN A 123 5.06 -9.81 12.07
CA GLN A 123 4.38 -9.95 13.36
C GLN A 123 3.18 -10.91 13.26
N LEU A 124 2.54 -10.98 12.09
CA LEU A 124 1.34 -11.79 11.88
C LEU A 124 1.64 -13.19 11.32
N MET A 125 2.88 -13.67 11.44
CA MET A 125 3.27 -14.99 10.93
C MET A 125 2.73 -16.11 11.85
N PRO A 126 1.98 -17.10 11.33
CA PRO A 126 1.60 -18.30 12.07
C PRO A 126 2.81 -19.13 12.53
N GLU A 127 2.66 -19.91 13.59
CA GLU A 127 3.73 -20.82 14.07
C GLU A 127 4.11 -21.88 13.04
N ASP A 128 3.13 -22.37 12.29
CA ASP A 128 3.29 -23.44 11.30
C ASP A 128 3.60 -22.92 9.88
N GLY A 129 4.02 -21.66 9.78
CA GLY A 129 4.54 -21.03 8.58
C GLY A 129 3.58 -20.04 7.89
N PRO A 130 4.08 -19.22 6.96
CA PRO A 130 3.34 -18.10 6.37
C PRO A 130 2.33 -18.49 5.28
N VAL A 131 2.31 -19.76 4.85
CA VAL A 131 1.57 -20.19 3.65
C VAL A 131 0.16 -20.68 3.98
N GLY A 132 -0.82 -20.36 3.13
CA GLY A 132 -2.21 -20.85 3.25
C GLY A 132 -3.12 -19.96 4.09
N ALA A 133 -4.39 -20.33 4.27
CA ALA A 133 -5.33 -19.47 5.00
C ALA A 133 -5.03 -19.44 6.49
N PHE A 134 -5.01 -18.24 7.05
CA PHE A 134 -4.92 -18.01 8.49
C PHE A 134 -5.56 -16.67 8.85
N GLU A 135 -5.81 -16.52 10.13
CA GLU A 135 -6.65 -15.46 10.66
C GLU A 135 -5.95 -14.79 11.85
N ALA A 136 -6.19 -13.49 12.02
CA ALA A 136 -5.85 -12.77 13.24
C ALA A 136 -7.12 -12.48 14.04
N GLU A 137 -7.02 -12.51 15.36
CA GLU A 137 -8.12 -12.22 16.27
C GLU A 137 -7.65 -11.29 17.39
N CYS A 138 -8.51 -10.34 17.75
CA CYS A 138 -8.34 -9.42 18.87
C CYS A 138 -9.48 -9.62 19.86
N ASP A 139 -9.13 -9.96 21.10
CA ASP A 139 -10.03 -9.83 22.24
C ASP A 139 -9.93 -8.39 22.77
N THR A 140 -10.99 -7.61 22.56
CA THR A 140 -11.03 -6.19 22.93
C THR A 140 -11.13 -5.98 24.44
N GLY A 141 -11.59 -6.98 25.21
CA GLY A 141 -11.69 -6.89 26.66
C GLY A 141 -10.33 -7.03 27.34
N SER A 142 -9.47 -7.92 26.82
CA SER A 142 -8.12 -8.14 27.34
C SER A 142 -7.01 -7.46 26.53
N ASN A 143 -7.35 -6.84 25.40
CA ASN A 143 -6.41 -6.30 24.41
C ASN A 143 -5.35 -7.31 23.98
N VAL A 144 -5.77 -8.56 23.76
CA VAL A 144 -4.88 -9.67 23.38
C VAL A 144 -5.07 -9.99 21.90
N TRP A 145 -3.96 -10.06 21.19
CA TRP A 145 -3.92 -10.41 19.77
C TRP A 145 -3.37 -11.82 19.57
N THR A 146 -4.02 -12.55 18.69
CA THR A 146 -3.60 -13.90 18.29
C THR A 146 -3.64 -14.08 16.79
N VAL A 147 -2.81 -14.99 16.28
CA VAL A 147 -2.84 -15.49 14.90
C VAL A 147 -3.08 -16.98 14.93
N ARG A 148 -3.99 -17.48 14.08
CA ARG A 148 -4.39 -18.88 14.06
C ARG A 148 -4.44 -19.44 12.64
N ARG A 149 -3.76 -20.57 12.45
CA ARG A 149 -3.98 -21.52 11.33
C ARG A 149 -4.39 -22.88 11.87
N LYS A 150 -3.40 -23.66 12.31
CA LYS A 150 -3.60 -24.92 13.06
C LYS A 150 -3.41 -24.70 14.56
N GLN A 151 -2.40 -23.92 14.92
CA GLN A 151 -2.07 -23.53 16.30
C GLN A 151 -2.38 -22.05 16.52
N VAL A 152 -2.68 -21.71 17.77
CA VAL A 152 -2.90 -20.32 18.20
C VAL A 152 -1.57 -19.77 18.69
N LYS A 153 -1.15 -18.67 18.08
CA LYS A 153 0.05 -17.92 18.46
C LYS A 153 -0.36 -16.58 19.03
N PHE A 154 0.16 -16.22 20.20
CA PHE A 154 0.04 -14.85 20.70
C PHE A 154 1.01 -13.95 19.96
N VAL A 155 0.54 -12.77 19.56
CA VAL A 155 1.38 -11.78 18.88
C VAL A 155 1.52 -10.53 19.73
N GLU A 156 2.60 -9.80 19.49
CA GLU A 156 2.85 -8.50 20.13
C GLU A 156 1.70 -7.53 19.86
N ALA A 157 1.58 -6.50 20.69
CA ALA A 157 0.60 -5.44 20.48
C ALA A 157 0.81 -4.75 19.11
N PRO A 158 -0.26 -4.27 18.47
CA PRO A 158 -0.15 -3.48 17.25
C PRO A 158 0.68 -2.21 17.49
N MET A 159 1.35 -1.75 16.44
CA MET A 159 1.98 -0.45 16.46
C MET A 159 0.91 0.64 16.58
N SER A 160 1.19 1.61 17.45
CA SER A 160 0.49 2.89 17.45
C SER A 160 0.79 3.66 16.17
N PHE A 161 -0.06 4.64 15.85
CA PHE A 161 0.16 5.47 14.66
C PHE A 161 1.50 6.25 14.70
N PRO A 162 1.96 6.84 15.83
CA PRO A 162 3.30 7.42 15.91
C PRO A 162 4.42 6.42 15.60
N GLU A 163 4.34 5.19 16.15
CA GLU A 163 5.34 4.15 15.87
C GLU A 163 5.35 3.73 14.40
N LEU A 164 4.16 3.63 13.78
CA LEU A 164 4.03 3.40 12.34
C LEU A 164 4.73 4.49 11.53
N ALA A 165 4.50 5.76 11.88
CA ALA A 165 5.11 6.90 11.17
C ALA A 165 6.64 6.90 11.31
N GLU A 166 7.16 6.58 12.50
CA GLU A 166 8.61 6.46 12.73
C GLU A 166 9.23 5.26 12.00
N ASP A 167 8.58 4.09 12.01
CA ASP A 167 9.05 2.92 11.27
C ASP A 167 9.01 3.18 9.76
N PHE A 168 7.95 3.84 9.26
CA PHE A 168 7.88 4.28 7.86
C PHE A 168 9.00 5.27 7.52
N ALA A 169 9.24 6.27 8.37
CA ALA A 169 10.32 7.23 8.14
C ALA A 169 11.69 6.52 8.03
N ARG A 170 11.92 5.50 8.87
CA ARG A 170 13.17 4.71 8.92
C ARG A 170 13.31 3.77 7.72
N ARG A 171 12.28 2.99 7.38
CA ARG A 171 12.29 2.01 6.28
C ARG A 171 12.18 2.67 4.92
N GLY A 172 11.36 3.71 4.81
CA GLY A 172 11.22 4.51 3.61
C GLY A 172 12.52 5.21 3.19
N MET A 173 13.47 5.45 4.11
CA MET A 173 14.82 5.95 3.73
C MET A 173 15.65 4.93 2.96
N ARG A 174 15.34 3.62 3.06
CA ARG A 174 16.15 2.56 2.44
C ARG A 174 15.84 2.33 0.96
N HIS A 175 14.66 2.77 0.50
CA HIS A 175 14.23 2.60 -0.88
C HIS A 175 13.70 3.90 -1.45
N ASN A 176 14.27 4.33 -2.57
CA ASN A 176 13.62 5.31 -3.41
C ASN A 176 12.44 4.65 -4.16
N LEU A 177 11.57 5.48 -4.73
CA LEU A 177 10.36 5.04 -5.43
C LEU A 177 10.68 4.03 -6.54
N GLU A 178 11.75 4.24 -7.30
CA GLU A 178 12.15 3.33 -8.39
C GLU A 178 12.47 1.93 -7.88
N MET A 179 13.24 1.81 -6.79
CA MET A 179 13.52 0.53 -6.15
C MET A 179 12.26 -0.15 -5.64
N LEU A 180 11.34 0.62 -5.03
CA LEU A 180 10.05 0.10 -4.56
C LEU A 180 9.23 -0.47 -5.73
N LEU A 181 9.11 0.29 -6.83
CA LEU A 181 8.38 -0.13 -8.03
C LEU A 181 8.99 -1.38 -8.66
N ASN A 182 10.31 -1.44 -8.76
CA ASN A 182 11.00 -2.63 -9.28
C ASN A 182 10.73 -3.87 -8.41
N LYS A 183 10.71 -3.72 -7.08
CA LYS A 183 10.39 -4.83 -6.16
C LYS A 183 8.93 -5.27 -6.24
N ILE A 184 8.00 -4.34 -6.42
CA ILE A 184 6.59 -4.66 -6.62
C ILE A 184 6.40 -5.44 -7.92
N ASN A 185 6.99 -4.95 -9.02
CA ASN A 185 6.91 -5.63 -10.32
C ASN A 185 7.50 -7.04 -10.26
N ASP A 186 8.65 -7.22 -9.58
CA ASP A 186 9.27 -8.53 -9.40
C ASP A 186 8.31 -9.53 -8.71
N VAL A 187 7.67 -9.12 -7.62
CA VAL A 187 6.71 -9.96 -6.88
C VAL A 187 5.43 -10.22 -7.69
N CYS A 188 4.97 -9.25 -8.48
CA CYS A 188 3.76 -9.38 -9.29
C CYS A 188 3.98 -10.26 -10.53
N ASP A 189 5.12 -10.12 -11.21
CA ASP A 189 5.39 -10.75 -12.50
C ASP A 189 6.02 -12.13 -12.35
N ASN A 190 6.96 -12.30 -11.41
CA ASN A 190 7.70 -13.55 -11.25
C ASN A 190 7.09 -14.48 -10.20
N GLY A 191 6.12 -13.98 -9.42
CA GLY A 191 5.58 -14.70 -8.27
C GLY A 191 6.64 -14.96 -7.20
N ILE A 192 6.26 -15.72 -6.17
CA ILE A 192 7.20 -16.19 -5.14
C ILE A 192 7.04 -17.69 -5.05
N ALA A 193 8.11 -18.42 -5.37
CA ALA A 193 8.13 -19.86 -5.21
C ALA A 193 8.05 -20.19 -3.70
N PRO A 194 7.13 -21.09 -3.26
CA PRO A 194 6.99 -21.48 -1.86
C PRO A 194 8.10 -22.43 -1.36
N GLU A 195 9.29 -22.38 -1.95
CA GLU A 195 10.33 -23.37 -1.68
C GLU A 195 10.98 -23.14 -0.31
N GLY A 196 10.66 -24.07 0.59
CA GLY A 196 11.62 -24.79 1.42
C GLY A 196 12.67 -23.96 2.15
N ASN A 197 12.50 -23.87 3.47
CA ASN A 197 13.49 -23.44 4.46
C ASN A 197 13.75 -21.94 4.62
N SER A 198 13.41 -21.54 5.84
CA SER A 198 13.60 -20.31 6.60
C SER A 198 15.02 -19.70 6.64
N TYR A 199 15.96 -20.10 5.77
CA TYR A 199 17.37 -19.69 5.85
C TYR A 199 18.04 -19.31 4.52
N VAL A 200 17.38 -19.43 3.36
CA VAL A 200 18.07 -19.25 2.04
C VAL A 200 17.79 -17.89 1.36
N ILE A 201 16.90 -17.03 1.90
CA ILE A 201 16.70 -15.68 1.31
C ILE A 201 17.93 -14.77 1.54
N ALA A 202 18.82 -15.11 2.48
CA ALA A 202 20.11 -14.43 2.63
C ALA A 202 21.15 -14.82 1.57
N ALA A 203 20.97 -15.93 0.84
CA ALA A 203 21.99 -16.48 -0.07
C ALA A 203 21.69 -16.27 -1.57
N ASN A 204 20.44 -15.97 -1.95
CA ASN A 204 20.05 -15.80 -3.36
C ASN A 204 19.78 -14.34 -3.79
N MET A 205 20.21 -13.33 -3.01
CA MET A 205 20.38 -11.96 -3.53
C MET A 205 21.62 -11.82 -4.43
N GLN A 206 21.96 -12.84 -5.23
CA GLN A 206 22.70 -12.59 -6.46
C GLN A 206 21.72 -11.94 -7.43
N LEU A 207 21.71 -10.62 -7.38
CA LEU A 207 21.15 -9.70 -8.36
C LEU A 207 21.49 -10.19 -9.78
N LYS A 208 20.62 -11.01 -10.38
CA LYS A 208 20.48 -10.98 -11.84
C LYS A 208 19.94 -9.59 -12.14
N SER A 209 20.77 -8.78 -12.78
CA SER A 209 20.50 -7.42 -13.20
C SER A 209 19.12 -7.34 -13.89
N VAL A 210 18.12 -6.87 -13.17
CA VAL A 210 16.81 -6.54 -13.73
C VAL A 210 16.99 -5.24 -14.52
N PRO A 211 16.62 -5.18 -15.82
CA PRO A 211 16.74 -3.96 -16.60
C PRO A 211 15.85 -2.85 -16.01
N PRO A 212 16.23 -1.57 -16.12
CA PRO A 212 15.44 -0.46 -15.60
C PRO A 212 14.18 -0.30 -16.46
N ALA A 213 13.05 -0.78 -15.95
CA ALA A 213 11.74 -0.62 -16.58
C ALA A 213 10.71 -0.09 -15.56
N GLY A 214 11.08 0.96 -14.82
CA GLY A 214 10.24 1.61 -13.80
C GLY A 214 9.05 2.43 -14.33
N ARG A 215 8.42 2.05 -15.46
CA ARG A 215 7.30 2.83 -16.07
C ARG A 215 5.97 2.10 -16.23
N LYS A 216 5.95 0.76 -16.25
CA LYS A 216 4.69 0.02 -16.51
C LYS A 216 3.66 0.11 -15.37
N PHE A 217 4.07 0.38 -14.14
CA PHE A 217 3.16 0.44 -12.99
C PHE A 217 2.29 1.70 -12.95
N LEU A 218 2.75 2.80 -13.57
CA LEU A 218 2.04 4.09 -13.57
C LEU A 218 0.97 4.18 -14.67
N ASP A 219 1.02 3.31 -15.67
CA ASP A 219 0.03 3.27 -16.75
C ASP A 219 -1.30 2.70 -16.21
N GLY A 220 -2.26 3.58 -15.94
CA GLY A 220 -3.64 3.21 -15.56
C GLY A 220 -4.00 3.40 -14.08
N GLN A 221 -3.21 4.15 -13.30
CA GLN A 221 -3.54 4.43 -11.90
C GLN A 221 -4.64 5.49 -11.76
N LEU A 222 -5.64 5.20 -10.93
CA LEU A 222 -6.55 6.20 -10.38
C LEU A 222 -5.87 6.86 -9.18
N VAL A 223 -5.41 8.10 -9.35
CA VAL A 223 -4.91 8.93 -8.26
C VAL A 223 -6.11 9.53 -7.53
N LEU A 224 -6.39 9.02 -6.32
CA LEU A 224 -7.37 9.65 -5.43
C LEU A 224 -6.68 10.80 -4.70
N GLY A 225 -6.83 12.01 -5.25
CA GLY A 225 -6.37 13.25 -4.61
C GLY A 225 -5.89 14.29 -5.60
N LEU A 226 -6.76 15.28 -5.85
CA LEU A 226 -6.50 16.59 -6.45
C LEU A 226 -5.67 16.57 -7.74
N VAL A 227 -6.36 16.39 -8.86
CA VAL A 227 -5.97 17.03 -10.12
C VAL A 227 -5.74 18.52 -9.78
N PRO A 228 -4.53 19.08 -9.95
CA PRO A 228 -4.42 20.52 -9.93
C PRO A 228 -5.28 21.04 -11.08
N ASP A 229 -6.19 21.97 -10.80
CA ASP A 229 -6.78 22.79 -11.85
C ASP A 229 -5.61 23.40 -12.63
N GLU A 230 -5.32 22.86 -13.81
CA GLU A 230 -4.52 23.59 -14.76
C GLU A 230 -5.33 24.84 -15.11
N PRO A 231 -4.79 26.06 -14.92
CA PRO A 231 -5.47 27.21 -15.47
C PRO A 231 -5.54 26.98 -16.98
N GLU A 232 -6.75 26.94 -17.52
CA GLU A 232 -7.02 26.94 -18.96
C GLU A 232 -6.20 28.06 -19.61
N GLN A 233 -5.04 27.71 -20.15
CA GLN A 233 -4.36 28.58 -21.09
C GLN A 233 -5.20 28.56 -22.35
N GLN A 234 -6.05 29.59 -22.47
CA GLN A 234 -6.74 29.93 -23.71
C GLN A 234 -5.75 29.81 -24.88
N PRO A 235 -6.10 29.07 -25.94
CA PRO A 235 -5.25 29.00 -27.12
C PRO A 235 -5.18 30.39 -27.75
N GLN A 236 -4.02 31.05 -27.62
CA GLN A 236 -3.70 32.25 -28.39
C GLN A 236 -3.80 31.92 -29.88
N ALA A 237 -4.77 32.55 -30.53
CA ALA A 237 -4.97 32.47 -31.96
C ALA A 237 -3.67 32.80 -32.71
N ARG A 238 -3.20 31.83 -33.49
CA ARG A 238 -2.23 32.02 -34.57
C ARG A 238 -2.79 33.07 -35.56
N GLN A 239 -2.47 34.34 -35.36
CA GLN A 239 -2.54 35.31 -36.44
C GLN A 239 -1.34 35.07 -37.37
N GLN A 240 -1.64 34.39 -38.48
CA GLN A 240 -0.72 34.22 -39.59
C GLN A 240 -0.36 35.59 -40.18
N ALA A 241 0.94 35.88 -40.19
CA ALA A 241 1.54 36.99 -40.89
C ALA A 241 1.18 36.94 -42.39
N ARG A 242 0.46 37.95 -42.87
CA ARG A 242 0.37 38.25 -44.30
C ARG A 242 1.68 38.91 -44.75
N LYS A 243 2.45 38.20 -45.57
CA LYS A 243 3.55 38.78 -46.37
C LYS A 243 2.98 39.72 -47.43
N PRO A 244 3.57 40.91 -47.65
CA PRO A 244 3.29 41.72 -48.84
C PRO A 244 3.98 41.12 -50.07
N GLN A 245 3.22 40.94 -51.16
CA GLN A 245 3.74 40.65 -52.49
C GLN A 245 4.50 41.86 -53.02
N GLN A 246 5.83 41.77 -53.07
CA GLN A 246 6.63 42.55 -54.02
C GLN A 246 6.56 41.85 -55.38
N LYS A 247 5.85 42.45 -56.33
CA LYS A 247 6.10 42.23 -57.77
C LYS A 247 7.13 43.25 -58.22
N GLY A 248 8.28 42.77 -58.67
CA GLY A 248 9.20 43.53 -59.51
C GLY A 248 8.98 43.22 -60.99
N GLN A 249 9.29 44.24 -61.80
CA GLN A 249 9.62 44.22 -63.24
C GLN A 249 8.43 44.08 -64.20
N ALA A 250 8.42 44.68 -65.40
CA ALA A 250 9.15 45.79 -66.02
C ALA A 250 8.45 46.02 -67.37
N ALA A 251 8.24 47.28 -67.75
CA ALA A 251 8.21 47.80 -69.12
C ALA A 251 8.16 49.33 -69.03
#